data_AF-M7MCI9-F1
#
_entry.id   AF-M7MCI9-F1
#
_cell.length_a   1.000
_cell.length_b   1.000
_cell.length_c   1.000
_cell.angle_alpha   90.00
_cell.angle_beta   90.00
_cell.angle_gamma   90.00
#
_symmetry.space_group_name_H-M   'P 1'
#
loop_
_entity.id
_entity.type
_entity.pdbx_description
1 polymer ?
#
loop_
_entity_poly.entity_id
_entity_poly.type
_entity_poly.pdbx_seq_one_letter_code
_entity_poly.pdbx_strand_id
1 'polypeptide(L)'
;MPKQKGIIKLKGTLNGVCYYPLKGMYIKRKATGPSRERIYNDPAFKTVKANTQEFGGASKLSKAIRTGILETTKQFQDPTMSSRLTGTCYNIIQEGSGIPGKREANLANNPQALIGFKFNKNLALDNIYTAKPIITNKKNRRIITLNIPESSKKNLKKIPKTATHFQLIAALSVVSGYKCRLNQKVYRPITPKHNALGTTQKTQALLCKIEHKNLQITLETPVKTAVSKHASLVVWFGIQFIKQEGIQYYSLKNSKVMQCVTLL
;
A
#
# COMPACT_ATOMS: atom_id res chain seq x y z
N MET A 1 -6.53 -11.48 -28.51
CA MET A 1 -6.03 -12.13 -29.72
C MET A 1 -4.83 -12.98 -29.38
N PRO A 2 -4.74 -14.20 -29.94
CA PRO A 2 -3.57 -15.05 -29.79
C PRO A 2 -2.33 -14.34 -30.36
N LYS A 3 -1.18 -14.54 -29.72
CA LYS A 3 0.10 -14.00 -30.17
C LYS A 3 1.05 -15.16 -30.46
N GLN A 4 1.68 -15.15 -31.63
CA GLN A 4 2.79 -16.04 -31.94
C GLN A 4 4.01 -15.62 -31.10
N LYS A 5 4.66 -16.60 -30.47
CA LYS A 5 5.85 -16.44 -29.64
C LYS A 5 6.97 -17.34 -30.15
N GLY A 6 7.56 -17.00 -31.29
CA GLY A 6 8.55 -17.83 -31.99
C GLY A 6 7.90 -18.79 -32.98
N ILE A 7 8.68 -19.72 -33.51
CA ILE A 7 8.35 -20.47 -34.74
C ILE A 7 7.04 -21.28 -34.61
N ILE A 8 6.81 -21.97 -33.48
CA ILE A 8 5.63 -22.87 -33.29
C ILE A 8 4.76 -22.47 -32.07
N LYS A 9 5.25 -21.62 -31.17
CA LYS A 9 4.59 -21.40 -29.88
C LYS A 9 3.50 -20.33 -30.00
N LEU A 10 2.30 -20.65 -29.53
CA LEU A 10 1.17 -19.72 -29.44
C LEU A 10 0.89 -19.34 -27.98
N LYS A 11 0.40 -18.12 -27.76
CA LYS A 11 -0.12 -17.69 -26.45
C LYS A 11 -1.49 -17.03 -26.63
N GLY A 12 -2.50 -17.55 -25.94
CA GLY A 12 -3.89 -17.07 -26.01
C GLY A 12 -4.83 -18.12 -26.62
N THR A 13 -6.08 -17.73 -26.85
CA THR A 13 -7.09 -18.62 -27.44
C THR A 13 -7.15 -18.46 -28.96
N LEU A 14 -7.05 -19.57 -29.68
CA LEU A 14 -7.25 -19.69 -31.13
C LEU A 14 -8.16 -20.89 -31.40
N ASN A 15 -9.22 -20.70 -32.18
CA ASN A 15 -10.17 -21.75 -32.60
C ASN A 15 -10.64 -22.66 -31.43
N GLY A 16 -11.04 -22.05 -30.31
CA GLY A 16 -11.51 -22.81 -29.14
C GLY A 16 -10.43 -23.54 -28.35
N VAL A 17 -9.15 -23.32 -28.64
CA VAL A 17 -8.00 -23.88 -27.92
C VAL A 17 -7.17 -22.78 -27.29
N CYS A 18 -6.96 -22.85 -25.98
CA CYS A 18 -6.18 -21.90 -25.20
C CYS A 18 -4.75 -22.41 -25.00
N TYR A 19 -3.77 -21.65 -25.49
CA TYR A 19 -2.34 -21.93 -25.42
C TYR A 19 -1.67 -21.07 -24.35
N TYR A 20 -0.93 -21.67 -23.41
CA TYR A 20 -0.22 -20.94 -22.37
C TYR A 20 0.97 -21.74 -21.79
N PRO A 21 1.99 -21.05 -21.26
CA PRO A 21 3.08 -21.72 -20.56
C PRO A 21 2.64 -22.18 -19.17
N LEU A 22 2.90 -23.45 -18.83
CA LEU A 22 2.75 -24.02 -17.50
C LEU A 22 4.07 -24.70 -17.12
N LYS A 23 4.70 -24.24 -16.03
CA LYS A 23 5.99 -24.79 -15.53
C LYS A 23 7.07 -24.89 -16.64
N GLY A 24 7.16 -23.87 -17.50
CA GLY A 24 8.14 -23.81 -18.60
C GLY A 24 7.75 -24.55 -19.88
N MET A 25 6.71 -25.41 -19.85
CA MET A 25 6.19 -26.11 -21.03
C MET A 25 4.99 -25.38 -21.63
N TYR A 26 4.87 -25.37 -22.96
CA TYR A 26 3.70 -24.81 -23.64
C TYR A 26 2.61 -25.89 -23.74
N ILE A 27 1.50 -25.67 -23.06
CA ILE A 27 0.35 -26.57 -23.08
C ILE A 27 -0.86 -25.94 -23.76
N LYS A 28 -1.76 -26.79 -24.24
CA LYS A 28 -3.03 -26.40 -24.85
C LYS A 28 -4.19 -27.04 -24.09
N ARG A 29 -5.28 -26.32 -23.92
CA ARG A 29 -6.54 -26.84 -23.38
C ARG A 29 -7.73 -26.32 -24.19
N LYS A 30 -8.86 -27.02 -24.17
CA LYS A 30 -10.11 -26.46 -24.69
C LYS A 30 -10.42 -25.18 -23.93
N ALA A 31 -10.76 -24.12 -24.65
CA ALA A 31 -11.12 -22.85 -24.04
C ALA A 31 -12.43 -23.04 -23.27
N THR A 32 -12.36 -22.83 -21.96
CA THR A 32 -13.51 -22.89 -21.05
C THR A 32 -13.87 -21.48 -20.61
N GLY A 33 -15.17 -21.15 -20.60
CA GLY A 33 -15.69 -19.84 -20.19
C GLY A 33 -16.00 -18.89 -21.35
N PRO A 34 -16.57 -17.71 -21.03
CA PRO A 34 -16.99 -16.72 -22.04
C PRO A 34 -15.79 -16.07 -22.73
N SER A 35 -15.93 -15.77 -24.03
CA SER A 35 -14.93 -15.03 -24.79
C SER A 35 -14.80 -13.59 -24.29
N ARG A 36 -13.66 -12.93 -24.57
CA ARG A 36 -13.47 -11.51 -24.24
C ARG A 36 -14.53 -10.63 -24.90
N GLU A 37 -14.87 -10.90 -26.16
CA GLU A 37 -15.93 -10.21 -26.90
C GLU A 37 -17.28 -10.38 -26.22
N ARG A 38 -17.62 -11.62 -25.80
CA ARG A 38 -18.85 -11.87 -25.05
C ARG A 38 -18.86 -11.06 -23.75
N ILE A 39 -17.82 -11.12 -22.93
CA ILE A 39 -17.77 -10.33 -21.68
C ILE A 39 -17.95 -8.83 -21.94
N TYR A 40 -17.39 -8.31 -23.04
CA TYR A 40 -17.46 -6.89 -23.38
C TYR A 40 -18.85 -6.46 -23.86
N ASN A 41 -19.48 -7.26 -24.72
CA ASN A 41 -20.72 -6.90 -25.43
C ASN A 41 -21.99 -7.38 -24.71
N ASP A 42 -21.96 -8.57 -24.11
CA ASP A 42 -23.14 -9.22 -23.52
C ASP A 42 -23.60 -8.45 -22.25
N PRO A 43 -24.89 -8.07 -22.16
CA PRO A 43 -25.47 -7.40 -20.98
C PRO A 43 -25.35 -8.21 -19.69
N ALA A 44 -25.35 -9.54 -19.76
CA ALA A 44 -25.25 -10.41 -18.59
C ALA A 44 -23.94 -10.16 -17.79
N PHE A 45 -22.89 -9.65 -18.43
CA PHE A 45 -21.61 -9.34 -17.81
C PHE A 45 -21.50 -7.88 -17.31
N LYS A 46 -22.62 -7.14 -17.18
CA LYS A 46 -22.62 -5.74 -16.69
C LYS A 46 -21.88 -5.61 -15.34
N THR A 47 -22.17 -6.48 -14.38
CA THR A 47 -21.52 -6.48 -13.05
C THR A 47 -20.03 -6.82 -13.13
N VAL A 48 -19.66 -7.81 -13.95
CA VAL A 48 -18.24 -8.18 -14.15
C VAL A 48 -17.45 -7.00 -14.74
N LYS A 49 -18.03 -6.31 -15.73
CA LYS A 49 -17.43 -5.11 -16.33
C LYS A 49 -17.28 -3.98 -15.30
N ALA A 50 -18.31 -3.74 -14.48
CA ALA A 50 -18.27 -2.75 -13.42
C ALA A 50 -17.17 -3.05 -12.39
N ASN A 51 -17.13 -4.28 -11.88
CA ASN A 51 -16.12 -4.70 -10.89
C ASN A 51 -14.71 -4.60 -11.46
N THR A 52 -14.50 -5.03 -12.72
CA THR A 52 -13.20 -4.93 -13.38
C THR A 52 -12.73 -3.48 -13.49
N GLN A 53 -13.66 -2.57 -13.78
CA GLN A 53 -13.36 -1.15 -13.90
C GLN A 53 -12.92 -0.54 -12.56
N GLU A 54 -13.67 -0.80 -11.49
CA GLU A 54 -13.35 -0.34 -10.14
C GLU A 54 -12.07 -0.98 -9.61
N PHE A 55 -11.81 -2.25 -9.93
CA PHE A 55 -10.55 -2.92 -9.59
C PHE A 55 -9.34 -2.25 -10.28
N GLY A 56 -9.51 -1.77 -11.52
CA GLY A 56 -8.51 -0.94 -12.19
C GLY A 56 -8.25 0.39 -11.46
N GLY A 57 -9.29 1.00 -10.88
CA GLY A 57 -9.17 2.14 -9.98
C GLY A 57 -8.42 1.80 -8.69
N ALA A 58 -8.78 0.68 -8.05
CA ALA A 58 -8.15 0.19 -6.82
C ALA A 58 -6.65 -0.06 -7.02
N SER A 59 -6.27 -0.66 -8.15
CA SER A 59 -4.87 -0.92 -8.48
C SER A 59 -4.06 0.39 -8.63
N LYS A 60 -4.67 1.44 -9.20
CA LYS A 60 -4.03 2.77 -9.29
C LYS A 60 -3.89 3.44 -7.93
N LEU A 61 -4.91 3.34 -7.09
CA LEU A 61 -4.89 3.90 -5.74
C LEU A 61 -3.82 3.20 -4.88
N SER A 62 -3.79 1.86 -4.91
CA SER A 62 -2.75 1.04 -4.26
C SER A 62 -1.35 1.36 -4.78
N LYS A 63 -1.19 1.56 -6.10
CA LYS A 63 0.09 1.97 -6.69
C LYS A 63 0.50 3.36 -6.19
N ALA A 64 -0.41 4.33 -6.13
CA ALA A 64 -0.10 5.68 -5.66
C ALA A 64 0.40 5.68 -4.22
N ILE A 65 -0.26 4.93 -3.33
CA ILE A 65 0.21 4.70 -1.96
C ILE A 65 1.65 4.20 -1.97
N ARG A 66 1.90 3.06 -2.63
CA ARG A 66 3.23 2.41 -2.62
C ARG A 66 4.31 3.24 -3.27
N THR A 67 3.98 4.02 -4.31
CA THR A 67 4.93 4.92 -4.97
C THR A 67 5.38 6.03 -4.04
N GLY A 68 4.48 6.61 -3.23
CA GLY A 68 4.86 7.66 -2.27
C GLY A 68 5.82 7.18 -1.19
N ILE A 69 5.84 5.88 -0.89
CA ILE A 69 6.66 5.27 0.17
C ILE A 69 7.42 4.06 -0.36
N LEU A 70 8.00 4.17 -1.55
CA LEU A 70 8.58 3.04 -2.29
C LEU A 70 9.72 2.35 -1.55
N GLU A 71 10.65 3.12 -0.98
CA GLU A 71 11.79 2.58 -0.24
C GLU A 71 11.34 1.80 0.99
N THR A 72 10.42 2.38 1.76
CA THR A 72 9.78 1.75 2.91
C THR A 72 8.99 0.50 2.51
N THR A 73 8.26 0.55 1.40
CA THR A 73 7.56 -0.61 0.84
C THR A 73 8.53 -1.74 0.53
N LYS A 74 9.62 -1.48 -0.20
CA LYS A 74 10.64 -2.50 -0.51
C LYS A 74 11.27 -3.10 0.75
N GLN A 75 11.44 -2.30 1.80
CA GLN A 75 12.02 -2.75 3.05
C GLN A 75 11.06 -3.65 3.84
N PHE A 76 9.78 -3.30 3.98
CA PHE A 76 8.88 -3.94 4.95
C PHE A 76 7.87 -4.94 4.34
N GLN A 77 7.67 -4.94 3.02
CA GLN A 77 6.61 -5.73 2.38
C GLN A 77 6.85 -7.24 2.43
N ASP A 78 5.76 -8.00 2.54
CA ASP A 78 5.72 -9.40 2.09
C ASP A 78 5.38 -9.49 0.59
N PRO A 79 5.63 -10.64 -0.09
CA PRO A 79 5.38 -10.80 -1.52
C PRO A 79 3.93 -10.55 -1.99
N THR A 80 2.96 -10.67 -1.09
CA THR A 80 1.52 -10.50 -1.37
C THR A 80 0.99 -9.11 -1.05
N MET A 81 1.79 -8.24 -0.42
CA MET A 81 1.37 -6.93 0.09
C MET A 81 0.66 -6.07 -0.97
N SER A 82 1.21 -6.00 -2.19
CA SER A 82 0.59 -5.22 -3.27
C SER A 82 -0.80 -5.71 -3.65
N SER A 83 -1.03 -7.03 -3.66
CA SER A 83 -2.32 -7.62 -4.00
C SER A 83 -3.34 -7.39 -2.87
N ARG A 84 -2.92 -7.57 -1.62
CA ARG A 84 -3.76 -7.28 -0.43
C ARG A 84 -4.17 -5.82 -0.38
N LEU A 85 -3.22 -4.90 -0.59
CA LEU A 85 -3.50 -3.47 -0.61
C LEU A 85 -4.47 -3.10 -1.73
N THR A 86 -4.35 -3.74 -2.90
CA THR A 86 -5.31 -3.54 -4.00
C THR A 86 -6.71 -4.02 -3.61
N GLY A 87 -6.83 -5.17 -2.94
CA GLY A 87 -8.11 -5.65 -2.41
C GLY A 87 -8.72 -4.70 -1.38
N THR A 88 -7.91 -4.19 -0.44
CA THR A 88 -8.34 -3.16 0.52
C THR A 88 -8.85 -1.91 -0.20
N CYS A 89 -8.10 -1.38 -1.19
CA CYS A 89 -8.54 -0.23 -1.98
C CYS A 89 -9.81 -0.52 -2.78
N TYR A 90 -10.02 -1.76 -3.23
CA TYR A 90 -11.25 -2.14 -3.92
C TYR A 90 -12.46 -2.07 -3.00
N ASN A 91 -12.35 -2.57 -1.76
CA ASN A 91 -13.40 -2.45 -0.74
C ASN A 91 -13.71 -0.97 -0.45
N ILE A 92 -12.68 -0.12 -0.34
CA ILE A 92 -12.86 1.33 -0.18
C ILE A 92 -13.65 1.95 -1.34
N ILE A 93 -13.42 1.51 -2.58
CA ILE A 93 -14.16 2.02 -3.75
C ILE A 93 -15.63 1.54 -3.74
N GLN A 94 -15.91 0.34 -3.24
CA GLN A 94 -17.29 -0.16 -3.14
C GLN A 94 -18.18 0.72 -2.24
N GLU A 95 -17.60 1.30 -1.19
CA GLU A 95 -18.25 2.26 -0.28
C GLU A 95 -18.29 3.70 -0.84
N GLY A 96 -17.78 3.92 -2.05
CA GLY A 96 -17.73 5.24 -2.67
C GLY A 96 -19.03 5.69 -3.32
N SER A 97 -19.18 7.01 -3.47
CA SER A 97 -20.31 7.58 -4.21
C SER A 97 -20.21 7.31 -5.72
N GLY A 98 -21.36 7.16 -6.37
CA GLY A 98 -21.49 6.97 -7.82
C GLY A 98 -22.05 5.61 -8.23
N ILE A 99 -22.17 5.43 -9.55
CA ILE A 99 -22.75 4.22 -10.15
C ILE A 99 -21.70 3.08 -10.12
N PRO A 100 -22.06 1.82 -9.83
CA PRO A 100 -21.13 0.70 -9.92
C PRO A 100 -20.36 0.65 -11.24
N GLY A 101 -19.05 0.48 -11.15
CA GLY A 101 -18.11 0.59 -12.26
C GLY A 101 -17.58 2.00 -12.52
N LYS A 102 -18.12 3.01 -11.84
CA LYS A 102 -17.72 4.42 -11.98
C LYS A 102 -17.66 5.17 -10.65
N ARG A 103 -17.80 4.48 -9.51
CA ARG A 103 -17.68 5.08 -8.19
C ARG A 103 -16.36 5.82 -8.05
N GLU A 104 -16.35 6.89 -7.26
CA GLU A 104 -15.11 7.58 -6.95
C GLU A 104 -14.16 6.68 -6.15
N ALA A 105 -12.87 6.83 -6.41
CA ALA A 105 -11.84 6.10 -5.67
C ALA A 105 -11.11 7.06 -4.75
N ASN A 106 -11.63 7.18 -3.53
CA ASN A 106 -11.13 8.07 -2.49
C ASN A 106 -10.94 7.26 -1.20
N LEU A 107 -9.76 7.36 -0.58
CA LEU A 107 -9.46 6.63 0.66
C LEU A 107 -10.36 7.07 1.83
N ALA A 108 -10.94 8.27 1.75
CA ALA A 108 -11.90 8.76 2.73
C ALA A 108 -13.24 8.00 2.74
N ASN A 109 -13.56 7.20 1.71
CA ASN A 109 -14.82 6.44 1.65
C ASN A 109 -14.91 5.40 2.77
N ASN A 110 -13.79 4.75 3.11
CA ASN A 110 -13.70 3.81 4.22
C ASN A 110 -12.26 3.79 4.79
N PRO A 111 -11.90 4.77 5.64
CA PRO A 111 -10.56 4.87 6.20
C PRO A 111 -10.18 3.64 7.04
N GLN A 112 -11.16 3.05 7.74
CA GLN A 112 -10.96 1.93 8.66
C GLN A 112 -10.50 0.67 7.93
N ALA A 113 -10.88 0.49 6.66
CA ALA A 113 -10.37 -0.62 5.85
C ALA A 113 -8.83 -0.59 5.67
N LEU A 114 -8.22 0.59 5.73
CA LEU A 114 -6.77 0.77 5.57
C LEU A 114 -6.03 0.87 6.92
N ILE A 115 -6.64 1.45 7.96
CA ILE A 115 -6.04 1.55 9.29
C ILE A 115 -5.77 0.12 9.82
N GLY A 116 -4.55 -0.11 10.32
CA GLY A 116 -4.08 -1.43 10.72
C GLY A 116 -3.59 -2.32 9.57
N PHE A 117 -3.61 -1.86 8.31
CA PHE A 117 -3.06 -2.61 7.19
C PHE A 117 -1.57 -2.89 7.40
N LYS A 118 -1.21 -4.17 7.42
CA LYS A 118 0.16 -4.66 7.69
C LYS A 118 0.94 -4.83 6.39
N PHE A 119 2.20 -4.39 6.37
CA PHE A 119 3.09 -4.62 5.22
C PHE A 119 3.46 -6.08 5.07
N ASN A 120 3.60 -6.78 6.19
CA ASN A 120 3.75 -8.22 6.25
C ASN A 120 2.56 -8.82 6.98
N LYS A 121 1.77 -9.67 6.31
CA LYS A 121 0.57 -10.30 6.88
C LYS A 121 0.83 -11.08 8.17
N ASN A 122 2.05 -11.59 8.36
CA ASN A 122 2.44 -12.39 9.51
C ASN A 122 3.00 -11.56 10.68
N LEU A 123 3.21 -10.25 10.49
CA LEU A 123 3.80 -9.36 11.49
C LEU A 123 2.83 -8.22 11.82
N ALA A 124 2.21 -8.29 13.00
CA ALA A 124 1.43 -7.19 13.57
C ALA A 124 2.35 -6.28 14.38
N LEU A 125 2.17 -4.95 14.28
CA LEU A 125 2.99 -4.01 15.05
C LEU A 125 2.83 -4.26 16.55
N ASP A 126 1.61 -4.42 17.05
CA ASP A 126 1.32 -4.64 18.47
C ASP A 126 1.97 -5.91 19.05
N ASN A 127 2.35 -6.89 18.21
CA ASN A 127 3.06 -8.10 18.64
C ASN A 127 4.58 -7.88 18.82
N ILE A 128 5.11 -6.74 18.36
CA ILE A 128 6.54 -6.41 18.31
C ILE A 128 6.82 -5.08 19.05
N TYR A 129 5.92 -4.12 18.96
CA TYR A 129 6.02 -2.81 19.57
C TYR A 129 4.64 -2.28 19.96
N THR A 130 4.40 -2.07 21.25
CA THR A 130 3.06 -1.74 21.77
C THR A 130 2.83 -0.26 22.05
N ALA A 131 3.87 0.58 22.00
CA ALA A 131 3.68 2.02 22.23
C ALA A 131 3.02 2.65 20.99
N LYS A 132 1.84 3.25 21.21
CA LYS A 132 1.05 3.87 20.13
C LYS A 132 1.40 5.35 20.01
N PRO A 133 1.78 5.84 18.82
CA PRO A 133 2.02 7.25 18.62
C PRO A 133 0.71 8.04 18.71
N ILE A 134 0.76 9.19 19.37
CA ILE A 134 -0.26 10.23 19.30
C ILE A 134 0.04 11.05 18.04
N ILE A 135 -0.90 11.09 17.10
CA ILE A 135 -0.70 11.70 15.78
C ILE A 135 -1.48 13.00 15.70
N THR A 136 -0.78 14.10 15.39
CA THR A 136 -1.38 15.42 15.20
C THR A 136 -0.93 16.01 13.86
N ASN A 137 -1.75 16.90 13.29
CA ASN A 137 -1.42 17.62 12.06
C ASN A 137 -1.82 19.09 12.16
N LYS A 138 -1.05 19.95 11.47
CA LYS A 138 -1.40 21.38 11.36
C LYS A 138 -2.55 21.60 10.39
N LYS A 139 -3.26 22.73 10.49
CA LYS A 139 -4.41 23.11 9.61
C LYS A 139 -4.09 23.02 8.11
N ASN A 140 -2.86 23.34 7.70
CA ASN A 140 -2.41 23.27 6.31
C ASN A 140 -2.11 21.83 5.82
N ARG A 141 -2.22 20.83 6.71
CA ARG A 141 -1.98 19.40 6.47
C ARG A 141 -0.56 19.09 5.97
N ARG A 142 0.41 20.00 6.14
CA ARG A 142 1.79 19.82 5.66
C ARG A 142 2.70 19.13 6.68
N ILE A 143 2.46 19.38 7.97
CA ILE A 143 3.29 18.85 9.04
C ILE A 143 2.44 17.88 9.86
N ILE A 144 2.87 16.62 9.89
CA ILE A 144 2.29 15.55 10.69
C ILE A 144 3.31 15.18 11.76
N THR A 145 2.89 15.19 13.01
CA THR A 145 3.74 14.88 14.16
C THR A 145 3.26 13.58 14.79
N LEU A 146 4.17 12.63 14.98
CA LEU A 146 3.95 11.42 15.75
C LEU A 146 4.71 11.57 17.07
N ASN A 147 3.98 11.70 18.17
CA ASN A 147 4.54 11.78 19.52
C ASN A 147 4.41 10.42 20.22
N ILE A 148 5.51 9.89 20.75
CA ILE A 148 5.55 8.67 21.55
C ILE A 148 6.01 9.09 22.96
N PRO A 149 5.08 9.21 23.92
CA PRO A 149 5.40 9.72 25.27
C PRO A 149 6.47 8.88 25.98
N GLU A 150 6.37 7.56 25.86
CA GLU A 150 7.31 6.60 26.46
C GLU A 150 7.54 5.42 25.52
N SER A 151 8.78 4.99 25.41
CA SER A 151 9.20 3.77 24.75
C SER A 151 10.25 3.06 25.60
N SER A 152 9.84 2.03 26.32
CA SER A 152 10.73 1.22 27.18
C SER A 152 10.78 -0.24 26.75
N LYS A 153 11.59 -1.04 27.45
CA LYS A 153 11.68 -2.49 27.27
C LYS A 153 10.32 -3.19 27.36
N LYS A 154 9.37 -2.64 28.13
CA LYS A 154 8.01 -3.20 28.25
C LYS A 154 7.23 -3.11 26.94
N ASN A 155 7.49 -2.08 26.13
CA ASN A 155 6.83 -1.89 24.84
C ASN A 155 7.45 -2.73 23.73
N LEU A 156 8.74 -3.08 23.85
CA LEU A 156 9.47 -3.89 22.89
C LEU A 156 9.20 -5.38 23.14
N LYS A 157 8.56 -6.05 22.17
CA LYS A 157 8.24 -7.47 22.21
C LYS A 157 9.07 -8.21 21.16
N LYS A 158 9.40 -9.48 21.43
CA LYS A 158 10.14 -10.37 20.50
C LYS A 158 11.43 -9.74 19.97
N ILE A 159 12.19 -9.09 20.85
CA ILE A 159 13.49 -8.49 20.52
C ILE A 159 14.44 -9.62 20.05
N PRO A 160 15.06 -9.52 18.87
CA PRO A 160 16.07 -10.49 18.42
C PRO A 160 17.25 -10.53 19.39
N LYS A 161 17.83 -11.72 19.62
CA LYS A 161 18.97 -11.90 20.55
C LYS A 161 20.17 -11.02 20.21
N THR A 162 20.37 -10.71 18.93
CA THR A 162 21.50 -9.93 18.42
C THR A 162 21.21 -8.43 18.30
N ALA A 163 19.99 -7.98 18.60
CA ALA A 163 19.62 -6.57 18.51
C ALA A 163 20.18 -5.79 19.70
N THR A 164 20.87 -4.68 19.42
CA THR A 164 21.34 -3.75 20.45
C THR A 164 20.47 -2.50 20.50
N HIS A 165 19.99 -2.06 19.34
CA HIS A 165 19.17 -0.87 19.18
C HIS A 165 17.91 -1.16 18.35
N PHE A 166 16.99 -0.21 18.35
CA PHE A 166 15.86 -0.14 17.44
C PHE A 166 15.74 1.26 16.86
N GLN A 167 15.03 1.39 15.75
CA GLN A 167 14.61 2.67 15.21
C GLN A 167 13.11 2.62 14.99
N LEU A 168 12.45 3.73 15.28
CA LEU A 168 11.08 3.96 14.89
C LEU A 168 11.08 4.63 13.52
N ILE A 169 10.17 4.19 12.65
CA ILE A 169 10.04 4.68 11.28
C ILE A 169 8.62 5.17 11.11
N ALA A 170 8.47 6.39 10.64
CA ALA A 170 7.19 6.89 10.16
C ALA A 170 7.31 7.23 8.67
N ALA A 171 6.28 6.90 7.90
CA ALA A 171 6.21 7.23 6.48
C ALA A 171 4.85 7.84 6.16
N LEU A 172 4.85 8.78 5.23
CA LEU A 172 3.65 9.49 4.79
C LEU A 172 3.48 9.28 3.30
N SER A 173 2.25 8.95 2.87
CA SER A 173 1.87 8.96 1.46
C SER A 173 0.72 9.94 1.23
N VAL A 174 0.91 10.87 0.30
CA VAL A 174 -0.10 11.81 -0.17
C VAL A 174 -0.75 11.23 -1.43
N VAL A 175 -2.04 10.94 -1.35
CA VAL A 175 -2.77 10.22 -2.39
C VAL A 175 -4.01 11.00 -2.77
N SER A 176 -4.13 11.37 -4.05
CA SER A 176 -5.32 12.04 -4.55
C SER A 176 -6.49 11.06 -4.64
N GLY A 177 -7.71 11.52 -4.43
CA GLY A 177 -8.90 10.82 -4.89
C GLY A 177 -8.90 10.73 -6.42
N TYR A 178 -9.52 9.69 -6.97
CA TYR A 178 -9.60 9.47 -8.41
C TYR A 178 -11.06 9.44 -8.85
N LYS A 179 -11.31 9.99 -10.05
CA LYS A 179 -12.61 9.87 -10.73
C LYS A 179 -12.47 9.09 -12.04
N CYS A 180 -13.48 8.30 -12.36
CA CYS A 180 -13.56 7.62 -13.64
C CYS A 180 -14.06 8.62 -14.71
N ARG A 181 -13.26 8.85 -15.76
CA ARG A 181 -13.72 9.65 -16.90
C ARG A 181 -14.74 8.87 -17.73
N LEU A 182 -15.87 9.49 -18.05
CA LEU A 182 -17.02 8.88 -18.75
C LEU A 182 -16.63 8.22 -20.08
N ASN A 183 -15.76 8.87 -20.86
CA ASN A 183 -15.47 8.44 -22.24
C ASN A 183 -14.32 7.44 -22.36
N GLN A 184 -13.44 7.34 -21.36
CA GLN A 184 -12.23 6.53 -21.45
C GLN A 184 -12.26 5.29 -20.56
N LYS A 185 -13.20 5.18 -19.60
CA LYS A 185 -13.17 4.14 -18.55
C LYS A 185 -11.80 4.08 -17.87
N VAL A 186 -11.23 5.25 -17.58
CA VAL A 186 -9.91 5.37 -16.92
C VAL A 186 -10.05 6.24 -15.68
N TYR A 187 -9.64 5.70 -14.54
CA TYR A 187 -9.47 6.47 -13.31
C TYR A 187 -8.27 7.42 -13.42
N ARG A 188 -8.50 8.70 -13.13
CA ARG A 188 -7.45 9.74 -13.07
C ARG A 188 -7.51 10.48 -11.73
N PRO A 189 -6.36 10.93 -11.19
CA PRO A 189 -6.33 11.68 -9.95
C PRO A 189 -7.03 13.03 -10.14
N ILE A 190 -7.81 13.44 -9.14
CA ILE A 190 -8.50 14.74 -9.10
C ILE A 190 -7.48 15.87 -8.94
N THR A 191 -6.45 15.63 -8.12
CA THR A 191 -5.35 16.54 -7.84
C THR A 191 -4.00 15.87 -8.13
N PRO A 192 -3.56 15.83 -9.41
CA PRO A 192 -2.33 15.15 -9.81
C PRO A 192 -1.08 15.62 -9.04
N LYS A 193 -1.01 16.91 -8.68
CA LYS A 193 0.09 17.51 -7.90
C LYS A 193 0.17 16.98 -6.45
N HIS A 194 -0.89 16.37 -5.93
CA HIS A 194 -0.96 15.80 -4.57
C HIS A 194 -1.13 14.27 -4.63
N ASN A 195 -0.49 13.61 -5.60
CA ASN A 195 -0.70 12.19 -5.82
C ASN A 195 0.63 11.43 -5.89
N ALA A 196 0.67 10.28 -5.22
CA ALA A 196 1.82 9.39 -5.22
C ALA A 196 3.11 10.04 -4.72
N LEU A 197 2.97 11.02 -3.82
CA LEU A 197 4.09 11.68 -3.15
C LEU A 197 4.23 11.10 -1.74
N GLY A 198 5.42 11.15 -1.17
CA GLY A 198 5.59 10.78 0.22
C GLY A 198 6.96 11.09 0.77
N THR A 199 7.08 10.91 2.07
CA THR A 199 8.31 11.10 2.83
C THR A 199 8.44 9.98 3.85
N THR A 200 9.64 9.73 4.34
CA THR A 200 9.91 8.77 5.41
C THR A 200 10.93 9.37 6.35
N GLN A 201 10.70 9.22 7.65
CA GLN A 201 11.62 9.66 8.69
C GLN A 201 11.86 8.52 9.67
N LYS A 202 13.06 8.50 10.24
CA LYS A 202 13.48 7.51 11.21
C LYS A 202 14.06 8.23 12.42
N THR A 203 13.88 7.67 13.60
CA THR A 203 14.62 8.13 14.77
C THR A 203 16.11 7.79 14.63
N GLN A 204 16.93 8.43 15.46
CA GLN A 204 18.25 7.91 15.78
C GLN A 204 18.17 6.47 16.32
N ALA A 205 19.31 5.78 16.38
CA ALA A 205 19.40 4.47 17.00
C ALA A 205 19.06 4.57 18.49
N LEU A 206 18.00 3.91 18.92
CA LEU A 206 17.53 3.90 20.31
C LEU A 206 17.93 2.58 20.97
N LEU A 207 18.60 2.64 22.12
CA LEU A 207 19.01 1.45 22.87
C LEU A 207 17.80 0.63 23.33
N CYS A 208 17.82 -0.70 23.12
CA CYS A 208 16.69 -1.58 23.47
C CYS A 208 16.48 -1.74 24.98
N LYS A 209 17.51 -1.50 25.79
CA LYS A 209 17.53 -1.81 27.23
C LYS A 209 17.15 -0.63 28.12
N ILE A 210 17.03 0.57 27.55
CA ILE A 210 16.74 1.80 28.30
C ILE A 210 15.35 2.33 27.93
N GLU A 211 14.83 3.18 28.78
CA GLU A 211 13.62 3.94 28.55
C GLU A 211 13.93 5.22 27.76
N HIS A 212 13.07 5.53 26.79
CA HIS A 212 13.12 6.76 26.02
C HIS A 212 11.80 7.51 26.21
N LYS A 213 11.87 8.80 26.53
CA LYS A 213 10.69 9.66 26.73
C LYS A 213 10.59 10.72 25.64
N ASN A 214 9.37 11.17 25.38
CA ASN A 214 9.07 12.30 24.49
C ASN A 214 9.70 12.14 23.09
N LEU A 215 9.65 10.93 22.53
CA LEU A 215 10.15 10.70 21.18
C LEU A 215 9.18 11.32 20.18
N GLN A 216 9.73 12.03 19.19
CA GLN A 216 8.95 12.71 18.17
C GLN A 216 9.47 12.36 16.78
N ILE A 217 8.56 12.07 15.86
CA ILE A 217 8.85 11.97 14.43
C ILE A 217 7.97 12.97 13.69
N THR A 218 8.60 13.88 12.96
CA THR A 218 7.91 14.90 12.17
C THR A 218 7.98 14.54 10.69
N LEU A 219 6.84 14.35 10.07
CA LEU A 219 6.71 14.12 8.63
C LEU A 219 6.23 15.40 7.95
N GLU A 220 7.01 15.90 7.01
CA GLU A 220 6.61 17.00 6.13
C GLU A 220 6.15 16.46 4.78
N THR A 221 4.96 16.90 4.34
CA THR A 221 4.47 16.55 3.00
C THR A 221 5.41 17.11 1.94
N PRO A 222 5.73 16.34 0.87
CA PRO A 222 6.57 16.84 -0.23
C PRO A 222 5.98 17.99 -1.05
N VAL A 223 4.74 18.42 -0.75
CA VAL A 223 4.11 19.56 -1.42
C VAL A 223 4.39 20.87 -0.70
N LYS A 224 4.72 21.90 -1.49
CA LYS A 224 5.05 23.24 -1.00
C LYS A 224 3.81 24.04 -0.58
N THR A 225 2.64 23.67 -1.10
CA THR A 225 1.33 24.31 -0.82
C THR A 225 0.52 23.50 0.17
N ALA A 226 -0.58 24.07 0.68
CA ALA A 226 -1.54 23.32 1.49
C ALA A 226 -2.07 22.09 0.74
N VAL A 227 -2.19 20.96 1.42
CA VAL A 227 -2.67 19.71 0.82
C VAL A 227 -4.17 19.82 0.56
N SER A 228 -4.58 19.59 -0.68
CA SER A 228 -6.00 19.64 -1.07
C SER A 228 -6.88 18.68 -0.24
N LYS A 229 -8.12 19.09 0.05
CA LYS A 229 -9.15 18.23 0.65
C LYS A 229 -9.48 16.99 -0.18
N HIS A 230 -9.15 16.99 -1.47
CA HIS A 230 -9.31 15.85 -2.37
C HIS A 230 -8.10 14.90 -2.37
N ALA A 231 -7.15 15.09 -1.46
CA ALA A 231 -6.06 14.17 -1.22
C ALA A 231 -6.08 13.70 0.24
N SER A 232 -5.84 12.40 0.42
CA SER A 232 -5.70 11.76 1.72
C SER A 232 -4.23 11.64 2.08
N LEU A 233 -3.95 11.73 3.37
CA LEU A 233 -2.63 11.54 3.96
C LEU A 233 -2.62 10.20 4.69
N VAL A 234 -1.92 9.22 4.12
CA VAL A 234 -1.80 7.89 4.73
C VAL A 234 -0.52 7.85 5.55
N VAL A 235 -0.67 7.66 6.86
CA VAL A 235 0.46 7.62 7.80
C VAL A 235 0.74 6.18 8.19
N TRP A 236 1.98 5.78 7.96
CA TRP A 236 2.53 4.47 8.27
C TRP A 236 3.50 4.61 9.44
N PHE A 237 3.46 3.65 10.36
CA PHE A 237 4.36 3.62 11.50
C PHE A 237 4.87 2.20 11.71
N GLY A 238 6.14 2.10 12.09
CA GLY A 238 6.82 0.84 12.24
C GLY A 238 8.07 0.95 13.08
N ILE A 239 8.67 -0.21 13.31
CA ILE A 239 9.92 -0.39 14.05
C ILE A 239 10.84 -1.29 13.24
N GLN A 240 12.14 -1.06 13.34
CA GLN A 240 13.16 -2.02 12.93
C GLN A 240 14.18 -2.20 14.06
N PHE A 241 14.59 -3.43 14.31
CA PHE A 241 15.72 -3.72 15.18
C PHE A 241 17.03 -3.69 14.38
N ILE A 242 18.07 -3.14 15.00
CA ILE A 242 19.40 -2.99 14.43
C ILE A 242 20.46 -3.49 15.42
N LYS A 243 21.58 -3.94 14.87
CA LYS A 243 22.77 -4.31 15.64
C LYS A 243 23.85 -3.27 15.42
N GLN A 244 24.48 -2.83 16.49
CA GLN A 244 25.69 -2.01 16.44
C GLN A 244 26.90 -2.93 16.55
N GLU A 245 27.86 -2.78 15.64
CA GLU A 245 29.18 -3.39 15.74
C GLU A 245 30.22 -2.28 15.53
N GLY A 246 31.00 -1.99 16.57
CA GLY A 246 31.84 -0.81 16.62
C GLY A 246 31.01 0.47 16.47
N ILE A 247 31.26 1.25 15.42
CA ILE A 247 30.58 2.52 15.12
C ILE A 247 29.45 2.32 14.08
N GLN A 248 29.37 1.16 13.42
CA GLN A 248 28.39 0.91 12.35
C GLN A 248 27.12 0.24 12.87
N TYR A 249 26.00 0.53 12.21
CA TYR A 249 24.68 -0.07 12.49
C TYR A 249 24.19 -0.90 11.31
N TYR A 250 23.71 -2.10 11.59
CA TYR A 250 23.20 -3.04 10.59
C TYR A 250 21.72 -3.40 10.85
N SER A 251 20.91 -3.35 9.79
CA SER A 251 19.49 -3.73 9.86
C SER A 251 19.32 -5.25 9.87
N LEU A 252 18.48 -5.75 10.79
CA LEU A 252 18.20 -7.19 10.90
C LEU A 252 17.05 -7.58 9.96
N LYS A 253 17.34 -8.45 8.97
CA LYS A 253 16.44 -8.77 7.83
C LYS A 253 14.99 -9.17 8.22
N ASN A 254 14.79 -9.81 9.38
CA ASN A 254 13.48 -10.32 9.81
C ASN A 254 12.91 -9.63 11.06
N SER A 255 13.40 -8.44 11.40
CA SER A 255 13.08 -7.78 12.68
C SER A 255 12.50 -6.40 12.46
N LYS A 256 11.60 -6.31 11.47
CA LYS A 256 10.98 -5.05 11.06
C LYS A 256 9.51 -5.25 10.79
N VAL A 257 8.70 -4.32 11.22
CA VAL A 257 7.25 -4.34 11.05
C VAL A 257 6.74 -2.93 10.83
N MET A 258 5.73 -2.79 9.98
CA MET A 258 5.09 -1.52 9.69
C MET A 258 3.62 -1.75 9.36
N GLN A 259 2.78 -0.83 9.80
CA GLN A 259 1.35 -0.82 9.50
C GLN A 259 0.82 0.61 9.29
N CYS A 260 -0.35 0.71 8.67
CA CYS A 260 -1.09 1.97 8.62
C CYS A 260 -1.59 2.30 10.02
N VAL A 261 -1.32 3.51 10.50
CA VAL A 261 -1.78 3.95 11.84
C VAL A 261 -2.89 4.98 11.77
N THR A 262 -2.94 5.80 10.72
CA THR A 262 -4.04 6.73 10.52
C THR A 262 -4.15 7.19 9.07
N LEU A 263 -5.30 7.78 8.75
CA LEU A 263 -5.59 8.47 7.51
C LEU A 263 -6.11 9.87 7.86
N LEU A 264 -5.47 10.91 7.31
CA LEU A 264 -5.80 12.33 7.57
C LEU A 264 -6.20 13.07 6.29
#